data_AF-A0A441V752-F1
#
_entry.id   AF-A0A441V752-F1
#
_cell.length_a   1.000
_cell.length_b   1.000
_cell.length_c   1.000
_cell.angle_alpha   90.00
_cell.angle_beta   90.00
_cell.angle_gamma   90.00
#
_symmetry.space_group_name_H-M   'P 1'
#
loop_
_entity.id
_entity.type
_entity.pdbx_description
1 polymer ?
#
loop_
_entity_poly.entity_id
_entity_poly.type
_entity_poly.pdbx_seq_one_letter_code
_entity_poly.pdbx_strand_id
1 'polypeptide(L)'
;MHAQSTSRISLPSHSVQPSLPTAFDPTPLQPVSFFPSGSEIYAQGEKAGAFYQVEFGAVRIYRLLADGRRQISAFHLAGETFGFEADTTHHFFAEAINATSVRVFRFATGADISRQLLPLALKGLTRAQEHLLV
;
A
#
# COMPACT_ATOMS: atom_id res chain seq x y z
N MET A 1 60.72 45.31 16.01
CA MET A 1 61.23 44.40 14.96
C MET A 1 60.05 43.95 14.10
N HIS A 2 60.20 44.15 12.78
CA HIS A 2 59.44 43.61 11.64
C HIS A 2 57.94 43.93 11.49
N ALA A 3 57.69 44.89 10.58
CA ALA A 3 56.46 45.05 9.80
C ALA A 3 56.54 44.18 8.52
N GLN A 4 55.45 43.48 8.19
CA GLN A 4 55.10 42.94 6.87
C GLN A 4 53.56 42.95 6.82
N SER A 5 52.89 43.87 6.10
CA SER A 5 52.56 43.84 4.67
C SER A 5 51.99 42.51 4.17
N THR A 6 50.67 42.43 3.95
CA THR A 6 50.07 42.15 2.63
C THR A 6 48.53 41.97 2.69
N SER A 7 47.87 42.79 1.86
CA SER A 7 46.70 42.54 0.99
C SER A 7 45.40 41.89 1.50
N ARG A 8 44.32 42.67 1.30
CA ARG A 8 42.89 42.35 1.43
C ARG A 8 42.41 41.26 0.47
N ILE A 9 41.46 40.44 0.92
CA ILE A 9 40.43 39.82 0.06
C ILE A 9 39.07 39.98 0.77
N SER A 10 38.20 40.78 0.19
CA SER A 10 36.80 40.96 0.59
C SER A 10 35.95 39.82 0.01
N LEU A 11 35.29 39.05 0.88
CA LEU A 11 34.32 38.01 0.48
C LEU A 11 32.93 38.63 0.26
N PRO A 12 32.19 38.23 -0.79
CA PRO A 12 30.91 38.81 -1.14
C PRO A 12 29.80 38.40 -0.15
N SER A 13 28.93 39.36 0.14
CA SER A 13 27.69 39.18 0.92
C SER A 13 26.76 38.20 0.22
N HIS A 14 26.56 37.01 0.80
CA HIS A 14 25.59 36.05 0.30
C HIS A 14 24.18 36.53 0.65
N SER A 15 23.40 36.80 -0.39
CA SER A 15 21.97 37.09 -0.31
C SER A 15 21.24 35.95 0.39
N VAL A 16 20.32 36.31 1.30
CA VAL A 16 19.40 35.37 1.94
C VAL A 16 18.56 34.71 0.87
N GLN A 17 18.84 33.43 0.62
CA GLN A 17 18.03 32.59 -0.26
C GLN A 17 16.63 32.45 0.36
N PRO A 18 15.54 32.60 -0.43
CA PRO A 18 14.20 32.33 0.06
C PRO A 18 14.09 30.83 0.38
N SER A 19 13.65 30.54 1.61
CA SER A 19 13.41 29.19 2.12
C SER A 19 12.50 28.41 1.17
N LEU A 20 12.92 27.19 0.82
CA LEU A 20 12.08 26.21 0.12
C LEU A 20 10.70 26.10 0.81
N PRO A 21 9.60 26.05 0.05
CA PRO A 21 8.31 25.67 0.63
C PRO A 21 8.45 24.27 1.21
N THR A 22 8.11 24.11 2.48
CA THR A 22 8.00 22.82 3.16
C THR A 22 6.93 21.99 2.44
N ALA A 23 7.33 21.27 1.40
CA ALA A 23 6.49 20.41 0.57
C ALA A 23 6.22 19.06 1.26
N PHE A 24 5.97 19.10 2.57
CA PHE A 24 5.43 17.97 3.30
C PHE A 24 4.02 18.37 3.72
N ASP A 25 3.09 18.35 2.77
CA ASP A 25 1.75 17.92 3.14
C ASP A 25 1.89 16.44 3.52
N PRO A 26 1.74 16.06 4.80
CA PRO A 26 1.70 14.65 5.12
C PRO A 26 0.45 14.10 4.44
N THR A 27 0.64 13.37 3.35
CA THR A 27 -0.37 12.44 2.83
C THR A 27 -0.96 11.76 4.05
N PRO A 28 -2.29 11.82 4.29
CA PRO A 28 -2.86 11.36 5.56
C PRO A 28 -2.31 9.97 5.86
N LEU A 29 -1.67 9.83 7.03
CA LEU A 29 -1.00 8.61 7.45
C LEU A 29 -2.03 7.50 7.48
N GLN A 30 -2.07 6.72 6.41
CA GLN A 30 -2.98 5.59 6.35
C GLN A 30 -2.54 4.56 7.38
N PRO A 31 -3.47 4.04 8.19
CA PRO A 31 -3.14 3.06 9.22
C PRO A 31 -2.42 1.86 8.62
N VAL A 32 -1.32 1.47 9.27
CA VAL A 32 -0.62 0.22 9.00
C VAL A 32 -0.95 -0.74 10.13
N SER A 33 -1.34 -1.96 9.78
CA SER A 33 -1.74 -3.01 10.70
C SER A 33 -0.82 -4.21 10.55
N PHE A 34 -0.40 -4.76 11.68
CA PHE A 34 0.45 -5.95 11.73
C PHE A 34 -0.38 -7.19 12.05
N PHE A 35 -0.07 -8.29 11.35
CA PHE A 35 -0.77 -9.56 11.39
C PHE A 35 0.26 -10.69 11.59
N PRO A 36 0.17 -11.48 12.68
CA PRO A 36 1.02 -12.66 12.84
C PRO A 36 0.67 -13.75 11.81
N SER A 37 1.55 -14.74 11.67
CA SER A 37 1.29 -15.88 10.80
C SER A 37 -0.01 -16.58 11.15
N GLY A 38 -0.84 -16.86 10.14
CA GLY A 38 -2.11 -17.55 10.29
C GLY A 38 -3.28 -16.67 10.72
N SER A 39 -3.06 -15.37 10.97
CA SER A 39 -4.16 -14.48 11.36
C SER A 39 -4.95 -14.00 10.15
N GLU A 40 -6.26 -13.96 10.33
CA GLU A 40 -7.19 -13.36 9.38
C GLU A 40 -7.05 -11.84 9.36
N ILE A 41 -7.08 -11.28 8.16
CA ILE A 41 -7.09 -9.83 7.89
C ILE A 41 -8.54 -9.35 7.73
N TYR A 42 -9.36 -10.14 7.04
CA TYR A 42 -10.81 -10.05 7.01
C TYR A 42 -11.40 -11.43 6.66
N ALA A 43 -12.63 -11.65 7.11
CA ALA A 43 -13.39 -12.86 6.87
C ALA A 43 -14.31 -12.76 5.65
N GLN A 44 -14.65 -13.91 5.08
CA GLN A 44 -15.74 -14.00 4.11
C GLN A 44 -17.06 -13.55 4.75
N GLY A 45 -17.81 -12.70 4.04
CA GLY A 45 -19.07 -12.13 4.49
C GLY A 45 -18.94 -10.89 5.37
N GLU A 46 -17.74 -10.50 5.78
CA GLU A 46 -17.53 -9.23 6.47
C GLU A 46 -17.75 -8.04 5.54
N LYS A 47 -18.07 -6.89 6.14
CA LYS A 47 -18.30 -5.64 5.40
C LYS A 47 -17.03 -5.21 4.67
N ALA A 48 -17.14 -5.07 3.34
CA ALA A 48 -16.10 -4.51 2.50
C ALA A 48 -16.19 -2.97 2.44
N GLY A 49 -15.12 -2.33 1.97
CA GLY A 49 -15.05 -0.87 1.83
C GLY A 49 -13.65 -0.29 2.06
N ALA A 50 -12.70 -1.12 2.48
CA ALA A 50 -11.29 -0.82 2.43
C ALA A 50 -10.60 -1.72 1.41
N PHE A 51 -9.48 -1.25 0.87
CA PHE A 51 -8.52 -2.09 0.18
C PHE A 51 -7.18 -2.00 0.90
N TYR A 52 -6.32 -2.97 0.62
CA TYR A 52 -5.13 -3.21 1.43
C TYR A 52 -3.93 -3.28 0.51
N GLN A 53 -2.79 -2.77 0.95
CA GLN A 53 -1.49 -2.99 0.32
C GLN A 53 -0.60 -3.74 1.29
N VAL A 54 0.07 -4.80 0.82
CA VAL A 54 1.07 -5.50 1.63
C VAL A 54 2.31 -4.63 1.71
N GLU A 55 2.71 -4.22 2.90
CA GLU A 55 3.95 -3.46 3.14
C GLU A 55 5.13 -4.42 3.25
N PHE A 56 4.95 -5.54 3.95
CA PHE A 56 5.86 -6.69 3.96
C PHE A 56 5.10 -7.98 4.32
N GLY A 57 5.72 -9.12 4.06
CA GLY A 57 5.10 -10.44 4.31
C GLY A 57 4.33 -10.94 3.10
N ALA A 58 3.34 -11.79 3.35
CA ALA A 58 2.51 -12.36 2.30
C ALA A 58 1.09 -12.68 2.79
N VAL A 59 0.11 -12.45 1.91
CA VAL A 59 -1.31 -12.71 2.16
C VAL A 59 -1.80 -13.77 1.19
N ARG A 60 -2.66 -14.68 1.64
CA ARG A 60 -3.43 -15.57 0.75
C ARG A 60 -4.91 -15.20 0.76
N ILE A 61 -5.52 -15.27 -0.41
CA ILE A 61 -6.97 -15.11 -0.59
C ILE A 61 -7.57 -16.48 -0.86
N TYR A 62 -8.63 -16.84 -0.13
CA TYR A 62 -9.24 -18.16 -0.29
C TYR A 62 -10.73 -18.18 0.08
N ARG A 63 -11.43 -19.21 -0.36
CA ARG A 63 -12.76 -19.57 0.16
C ARG A 63 -12.73 -20.93 0.83
N LEU A 64 -13.63 -21.13 1.78
CA LEU A 64 -13.90 -22.47 2.31
C LEU A 64 -14.89 -23.19 1.41
N LEU A 65 -14.57 -24.44 1.09
CA LEU A 65 -15.48 -25.37 0.43
C LEU A 65 -16.33 -26.10 1.47
N ALA A 66 -17.45 -26.68 1.05
CA ALA A 66 -18.37 -27.38 1.96
C ALA A 66 -17.71 -28.57 2.69
N ASP A 67 -16.65 -29.13 2.14
CA ASP A 67 -15.85 -30.21 2.72
C ASP A 67 -14.73 -29.71 3.66
N GLY A 68 -14.68 -28.41 3.94
CA GLY A 68 -13.68 -27.78 4.82
C GLY A 68 -12.34 -27.47 4.15
N ARG A 69 -12.14 -27.82 2.87
CA ARG A 69 -10.93 -27.45 2.14
C ARG A 69 -10.90 -25.95 1.85
N ARG A 70 -9.68 -25.41 1.80
CA ARG A 70 -9.42 -24.03 1.36
C ARG A 70 -9.08 -24.05 -0.13
N GLN A 71 -9.92 -23.42 -0.94
CA GLN A 71 -9.57 -23.14 -2.33
C GLN A 71 -8.89 -21.76 -2.39
N ILE A 72 -7.59 -21.77 -2.67
CA ILE A 72 -6.80 -20.54 -2.79
C ILE A 72 -7.08 -19.90 -4.15
N SER A 73 -7.42 -18.61 -4.17
CA SER A 73 -7.66 -17.84 -5.39
C SER A 73 -6.48 -16.94 -5.75
N ALA A 74 -5.72 -16.44 -4.76
CA ALA A 74 -4.57 -15.58 -5.00
C ALA A 74 -3.59 -15.54 -3.82
N PHE A 75 -2.37 -15.06 -4.11
CA PHE A 75 -1.35 -14.72 -3.13
C PHE A 75 -0.87 -13.29 -3.35
N HIS A 76 -0.84 -12.42 -2.34
CA HIS A 76 -0.33 -11.06 -2.47
C HIS A 76 0.97 -10.88 -1.71
N LEU A 77 1.99 -10.35 -2.38
CA LEU A 77 3.31 -10.05 -1.82
C LEU A 77 3.49 -8.55 -1.57
N ALA A 78 4.60 -8.17 -0.96
CA ALA A 78 4.95 -6.77 -0.70
C ALA A 78 4.79 -5.88 -1.96
N GLY A 79 4.13 -4.74 -1.78
CA GLY A 79 3.77 -3.80 -2.84
C GLY A 79 2.47 -4.13 -3.59
N GLU A 80 1.92 -5.34 -3.44
CA GLU A 80 0.68 -5.72 -4.09
C GLU A 80 -0.55 -5.34 -3.25
N THR A 81 -1.65 -5.05 -3.95
CA THR A 81 -2.93 -4.67 -3.35
C THR A 81 -3.96 -5.79 -3.45
N PHE A 82 -4.88 -5.84 -2.48
CA PHE A 82 -5.97 -6.83 -2.40
C PHE A 82 -7.20 -6.25 -1.67
N GLY A 83 -8.31 -7.01 -1.66
CA GLY A 83 -9.56 -6.64 -0.98
C GLY A 83 -10.51 -5.76 -1.80
N PHE A 84 -10.32 -5.69 -3.13
CA PHE A 84 -11.30 -5.07 -4.01
C PHE A 84 -12.54 -5.94 -4.11
N GLU A 85 -13.70 -5.36 -3.85
CA GLU A 85 -15.00 -6.02 -3.95
C GLU A 85 -15.94 -5.20 -4.82
N ALA A 86 -16.75 -5.86 -5.64
CA ALA A 86 -17.83 -5.22 -6.39
C ALA A 86 -19.04 -4.90 -5.50
N ASP A 87 -19.20 -5.65 -4.41
CA ASP A 87 -20.30 -5.55 -3.46
C ASP A 87 -19.84 -4.92 -2.13
N THR A 88 -20.76 -4.82 -1.16
CA THR A 88 -20.49 -4.28 0.18
C THR A 88 -19.89 -5.31 1.15
N THR A 89 -19.56 -6.51 0.68
CA THR A 89 -19.06 -7.62 1.52
C THR A 89 -17.92 -8.37 0.86
N HIS A 90 -17.02 -8.94 1.65
CA HIS A 90 -15.93 -9.77 1.17
C HIS A 90 -16.41 -11.15 0.70
N HIS A 91 -16.07 -11.53 -0.53
CA HIS A 91 -16.43 -12.84 -1.09
C HIS A 91 -15.47 -13.95 -0.68
N PHE A 92 -14.28 -13.58 -0.22
CA PHE A 92 -13.19 -14.47 0.17
C PHE A 92 -12.64 -14.09 1.55
N PHE A 93 -11.90 -15.00 2.15
CA PHE A 93 -11.03 -14.73 3.29
C PHE A 93 -9.70 -14.14 2.80
N ALA A 94 -9.11 -13.24 3.60
CA ALA A 94 -7.72 -12.87 3.50
C ALA A 94 -6.98 -13.26 4.78
N GLU A 95 -5.87 -13.99 4.66
CA GLU A 95 -5.09 -14.46 5.80
C GLU A 95 -3.59 -14.22 5.58
N ALA A 96 -2.91 -13.75 6.63
CA ALA A 96 -1.46 -13.60 6.64
C ALA A 96 -0.77 -14.97 6.67
N ILE A 97 0.13 -15.21 5.73
CA ILE A 97 0.88 -16.49 5.60
C ILE A 97 2.06 -16.53 6.57
N ASN A 98 2.63 -15.37 6.86
CA ASN A 98 3.71 -15.14 7.81
C ASN A 98 3.49 -13.81 8.55
N ALA A 99 4.47 -13.35 9.31
CA ALA A 99 4.44 -11.99 9.87
C ALA A 99 4.26 -10.98 8.73
N THR A 100 3.11 -10.32 8.70
CA THR A 100 2.66 -9.51 7.57
C THR A 100 2.21 -8.15 8.07
N SER A 101 2.58 -7.10 7.33
CA SER A 101 2.08 -5.75 7.56
C SER A 101 1.30 -5.29 6.35
N VAL A 102 0.14 -4.69 6.60
CA VAL A 102 -0.73 -4.15 5.56
C VAL A 102 -1.11 -2.72 5.85
N ARG A 103 -1.11 -1.90 4.81
CA ARG A 103 -1.66 -0.55 4.83
C ARG A 103 -3.10 -0.57 4.39
N VAL A 104 -3.97 0.12 5.13
CA VAL A 104 -5.41 0.16 4.88
C VAL A 104 -5.79 1.46 4.19
N PHE A 105 -6.36 1.35 3.00
CA PHE A 105 -6.88 2.45 2.21
C PHE A 105 -8.41 2.41 2.24
N ARG A 106 -9.05 3.56 2.46
CA ARG A 106 -10.50 3.71 2.36
C ARG A 106 -10.83 4.76 1.32
N PHE A 107 -11.85 4.48 0.50
CA PHE A 107 -12.35 5.47 -0.44
C PHE A 107 -13.20 6.50 0.29
N ALA A 108 -13.00 7.77 -0.05
CA ALA A 108 -13.90 8.82 0.40
C ALA A 108 -15.27 8.63 -0.29
N THR A 109 -16.35 8.81 0.47
CA THR A 109 -17.70 8.74 -0.06
C THR A 109 -17.88 9.74 -1.20
N GLY A 110 -18.22 9.23 -2.40
CA GLY A 110 -18.42 10.05 -3.60
C GLY A 110 -17.16 10.40 -4.40
N ALA A 111 -15.99 9.88 -4.05
CA ALA A 111 -14.78 10.09 -4.84
C ALA A 111 -14.78 9.24 -6.13
N ASP A 112 -14.54 9.89 -7.28
CA ASP A 112 -14.27 9.17 -8.52
C ASP A 112 -12.82 8.65 -8.53
N ILE A 113 -12.71 7.37 -8.22
CA ILE A 113 -11.45 6.61 -8.15
C ILE A 113 -11.26 5.69 -9.36
N SER A 114 -12.16 5.77 -10.35
CA SER A 114 -12.19 4.85 -11.51
C SER A 114 -10.86 4.79 -12.23
N ARG A 115 -10.21 5.95 -12.42
CA ARG A 115 -8.90 6.07 -13.09
C ARG A 115 -7.76 5.38 -12.34
N GLN A 116 -7.85 5.30 -11.01
CA GLN A 116 -6.84 4.64 -10.17
C GLN A 116 -7.13 3.14 -10.04
N LEU A 117 -8.40 2.77 -9.98
CA LEU A 117 -8.83 1.38 -9.85
C LEU A 117 -8.71 0.58 -11.13
N LEU A 118 -9.02 1.16 -12.30
CA LEU A 118 -9.06 0.43 -13.56
C LEU A 118 -7.74 -0.29 -13.88
N PRO A 119 -6.54 0.35 -13.76
CA PRO A 119 -5.28 -0.36 -13.97
C PRO A 119 -5.06 -1.53 -13.00
N LEU A 120 -5.48 -1.39 -11.74
CA LEU A 120 -5.36 -2.44 -10.73
C LEU A 120 -6.31 -3.61 -11.03
N ALA A 121 -7.54 -3.32 -11.44
CA ALA A 121 -8.51 -4.33 -11.85
C ALA A 121 -8.03 -5.12 -13.08
N LEU A 122 -7.49 -4.43 -14.09
CA LEU A 122 -6.93 -5.09 -15.28
C LEU A 122 -5.74 -5.98 -14.93
N LYS A 123 -4.82 -5.51 -14.06
CA LYS A 123 -3.70 -6.33 -13.57
C LYS A 123 -4.22 -7.58 -12.83
N GLY A 124 -5.26 -7.43 -12.01
CA GLY A 124 -5.92 -8.54 -11.33
C GLY A 124 -6.54 -9.55 -12.30
N LEU A 125 -7.20 -9.08 -13.35
CA LEU A 125 -7.80 -9.94 -14.38
C LEU A 125 -6.76 -10.73 -15.15
N THR A 126 -5.67 -10.08 -15.60
CA THR A 126 -4.56 -10.78 -16.28
C THR A 126 -3.99 -11.89 -15.41
N ARG A 127 -3.75 -11.60 -14.13
CA ARG A 127 -3.27 -12.60 -13.18
C ARG A 127 -4.25 -13.77 -13.03
N ALA A 128 -5.55 -13.48 -12.92
CA ALA A 128 -6.56 -14.52 -12.84
C ALA A 128 -6.60 -15.41 -14.10
N GLN A 129 -6.40 -14.83 -15.28
CA GLN A 129 -6.32 -15.58 -16.54
C GLN A 129 -5.09 -16.50 -16.61
N GLU A 130 -3.94 -16.03 -16.15
CA GLU A 130 -2.71 -16.84 -16.05
C GLU A 130 -2.92 -18.07 -15.14
N HIS A 131 -3.69 -17.93 -14.07
CA HIS A 131 -4.01 -19.02 -13.16
C HIS A 131 -4.95 -20.09 -13.73
N LEU A 132 -5.69 -19.80 -14.82
CA LEU A 132 -6.56 -20.78 -15.48
C LEU A 132 -5.83 -21.66 -16.49
N LEU A 133 -4.60 -21.30 -16.86
CA LEU A 133 -3.81 -21.98 -17.89
C LEU A 133 -2.84 -23.04 -17.34
N VAL A 134 -2.96 -23.36 -16.04
CA VAL A 134 -2.12 -24.34 -15.33
C VAL A 134 -2.93 -25.58 -14.96
#